data_AF-A0A068NYU6-F1
#
_entry.id   AF-A0A068NYU6-F1
#
_cell.length_a   1.000
_cell.length_b   1.000
_cell.length_c   1.000
_cell.angle_alpha   90.00
_cell.angle_beta   90.00
_cell.angle_gamma   90.00
#
_symmetry.space_group_name_H-M   'P 1'
#
loop_
_entity.id
_entity.type
_entity.pdbx_description
1 polymer ?
#
loop_
_entity_poly.entity_id
_entity_poly.type
_entity_poly.pdbx_seq_one_letter_code
_entity_poly.pdbx_strand_id
1 'polypeptide(L)' 'MRTKIASLILLLASLSLAAGQQKGPSPVGKPAPALQVGHWLNTKGAPLSLDKLKGKVVVLDFWAFW' A
#
# COMPACT_ATOMS: atom_id res chain seq x y z
N MET A 1 21.31 1.94 -31.97
CA MET A 1 21.05 2.78 -30.77
C MET A 1 19.58 2.80 -30.34
N ARG A 2 18.62 2.90 -31.26
CA ARG A 2 17.17 2.93 -30.98
C ARG A 2 16.61 1.67 -30.30
N THR A 3 17.14 0.49 -30.62
CA THR A 3 16.72 -0.79 -30.02
C THR A 3 17.14 -0.94 -28.55
N LYS A 4 18.28 -0.36 -28.13
CA LYS A 4 18.73 -0.40 -26.74
C LYS A 4 17.85 0.46 -25.81
N ILE A 5 17.31 1.57 -26.32
CA ILE A 5 16.42 2.48 -25.57
C ILE A 5 15.05 1.83 -25.33
N ALA A 6 14.51 1.14 -26.34
CA ALA A 6 13.24 0.40 -26.20
C ALA A 6 13.33 -0.73 -25.16
N SER A 7 14.45 -1.45 -25.11
CA SER A 7 14.68 -2.49 -24.10
C SER A 7 14.82 -1.93 -22.68
N LEU A 8 15.39 -0.73 -22.51
CA LEU A 8 15.54 -0.09 -21.19
C LEU A 8 14.20 0.39 -20.62
N ILE A 9 13.31 0.89 -21.48
CA ILE A 9 11.94 1.30 -21.08
C ILE A 9 11.10 0.06 -20.70
N LEU A 10 11.23 -1.04 -21.43
CA LEU A 10 10.56 -2.30 -21.09
C LEU A 10 11.05 -2.88 -19.75
N LEU A 11 12.34 -2.71 -19.44
CA LEU A 11 12.93 -3.17 -18.17
C LEU A 11 12.51 -2.29 -16.97
N LEU A 12 12.31 -0.98 -17.17
CA LEU A 12 11.79 -0.10 -16.12
C LEU A 12 10.30 -0.35 -15.85
N ALA A 13 9.53 -0.68 -16.88
CA ALA A 13 8.11 -1.01 -16.74
C ALA A 13 7.89 -2.31 -15.93
N SER A 14 8.75 -3.32 -16.11
CA SER A 14 8.66 -4.58 -15.36
C SER A 14 9.07 -4.44 -13.88
N LEU A 15 9.96 -3.50 -13.54
CA LEU A 15 10.34 -3.23 -12.15
C LEU A 15 9.20 -2.59 -11.33
N SER A 16 8.29 -1.87 -11.99
CA SER A 16 7.17 -1.19 -11.34
C SER A 16 6.03 -2.15 -10.97
N LEU A 17 5.90 -3.28 -11.65
CA LEU A 17 4.84 -4.26 -11.42
C LEU A 17 5.19 -5.28 -10.31
N ALA A 18 6.49 -5.50 -10.05
CA ALA A 18 6.96 -6.43 -9.04
C ALA A 18 6.85 -5.91 -7.58
N ALA A 19 6.64 -4.60 -7.40
CA ALA A 19 6.50 -3.99 -6.07
C ALA A 19 5.12 -4.23 -5.40
N GLY A 20 4.17 -4.85 -6.11
CA GLY A 20 2.76 -4.89 -5.72
C GLY A 20 2.30 -6.07 -4.87
N GLN A 21 3.08 -7.13 -4.67
CA GLN A 21 2.57 -8.33 -3.99
C GLN A 21 3.59 -9.00 -3.08
N GLN A 22 3.81 -8.42 -1.89
CA GLN A 22 4.33 -9.21 -0.77
C GLN A 22 3.23 -10.14 -0.26
N LYS A 23 3.24 -11.39 -0.72
CA LYS A 23 2.38 -12.46 -0.21
C LYS A 23 3.05 -13.05 1.04
N GLY A 24 2.85 -12.43 2.19
CA GLY A 24 3.43 -12.85 3.48
C GLY A 24 3.00 -11.94 4.64
N PRO A 25 3.25 -12.33 5.90
CA PRO A 25 2.94 -11.48 7.06
C PRO A 25 3.63 -10.13 6.92
N SER A 26 2.96 -9.06 7.35
CA SER A 26 3.55 -7.72 7.33
C SER A 26 4.84 -7.72 8.16
N PRO A 27 5.97 -7.26 7.61
CA PRO A 27 7.24 -7.32 8.31
C PRO A 27 7.23 -6.39 9.53
N VAL A 28 7.54 -6.95 10.71
CA VAL A 28 7.65 -6.21 11.97
C VAL A 28 8.83 -5.23 11.90
N GLY A 29 8.65 -4.04 12.46
CA GLY A 29 9.69 -3.00 12.49
C GLY A 29 9.85 -2.22 11.17
N LYS A 30 9.06 -2.52 10.14
CA LYS A 30 8.94 -1.69 8.94
C LYS A 30 7.76 -0.72 9.09
N PRO A 31 7.74 0.40 8.34
CA PRO A 31 6.57 1.26 8.27
C PRO A 31 5.32 0.47 7.86
N ALA A 32 4.20 0.73 8.53
CA ALA A 32 2.93 0.13 8.16
C ALA A 32 2.53 0.55 6.73
N PRO A 33 2.01 -0.37 5.90
CA PRO A 33 1.55 -0.03 4.56
C PRO A 33 0.42 1.02 4.57
N ALA A 34 0.37 1.85 3.53
CA ALA A 34 -0.73 2.79 3.37
C ALA A 34 -2.07 2.05 3.16
N LEU A 35 -3.11 2.51 3.85
CA LEU A 35 -4.45 1.94 3.73
C LEU A 35 -5.12 2.46 2.45
N GLN A 36 -5.54 1.53 1.58
CA GLN A 36 -6.35 1.82 0.40
C GLN A 36 -7.78 1.39 0.73
N VAL A 37 -8.64 2.35 1.10
CA VAL A 37 -10.00 2.11 1.57
C VAL A 37 -10.97 2.94 0.75
N GLY A 38 -11.97 2.29 0.15
CA GLY A 38 -12.97 2.97 -0.67
C GLY A 38 -13.96 3.81 0.15
N HIS A 39 -14.41 3.29 1.29
CA HIS A 39 -15.41 3.94 2.14
C HIS A 39 -15.07 3.81 3.62
N TRP A 40 -15.18 4.94 4.33
CA TRP A 40 -15.01 5.00 5.78
C TRP A 40 -16.35 5.14 6.48
N LEU A 41 -16.53 4.39 7.56
CA LEU A 41 -17.67 4.51 8.47
C LEU A 41 -17.19 5.12 9.78
N ASN A 42 -18.09 5.77 10.52
CA ASN A 42 -17.83 6.36 11.85
C ASN A 42 -16.74 7.44 11.92
N THR A 43 -16.34 8.03 10.79
CA THR A 43 -15.31 9.10 10.73
C THR A 43 -15.88 10.50 10.48
N LYS A 44 -17.20 10.70 10.64
CA LYS A 44 -17.90 11.95 10.27
C LYS A 44 -17.68 12.37 8.81
N GLY A 45 -17.53 11.39 7.91
CA GLY A 45 -17.31 11.59 6.48
C GLY A 45 -15.88 11.90 6.08
N ALA A 46 -14.94 11.97 7.02
CA ALA A 46 -13.53 12.25 6.72
C ALA A 46 -12.74 10.95 6.43
N PRO A 47 -11.92 10.90 5.37
CA PRO A 47 -10.98 9.81 5.17
C PRO A 47 -9.90 9.77 6.27
N LEU A 48 -9.58 8.57 6.74
CA LEU A 48 -8.51 8.34 7.70
C LEU A 48 -7.24 7.85 6.99
N SER A 49 -6.07 8.21 7.53
CA SER A 49 -4.78 7.69 7.11
C SER A 49 -3.90 7.43 8.33
N LEU A 50 -2.97 6.47 8.20
CA LEU A 50 -2.07 6.13 9.31
C LEU A 50 -1.16 7.29 9.70
N ASP A 51 -0.81 8.17 8.76
CA ASP A 51 0.00 9.37 9.04
C ASP A 51 -0.67 10.32 10.04
N LYS A 52 -2.00 10.48 9.95
CA LYS A 52 -2.78 11.31 10.89
C LYS A 52 -2.85 10.72 12.31
N LEU A 53 -2.45 9.46 12.49
CA LEU A 53 -2.53 8.71 13.74
C LEU A 53 -1.17 8.48 14.41
N LYS A 54 -0.09 9.06 13.86
CA LYS A 54 1.26 8.95 14.46
C LYS A 54 1.25 9.41 15.92
N GLY A 55 2.00 8.69 16.76
CA GLY A 55 2.03 8.89 18.21
C GLY A 55 0.92 8.15 18.98
N LYS A 56 0.01 7.45 18.28
CA LYS A 56 -0.98 6.54 18.89
C LYS A 56 -0.63 5.10 18.54
N VAL A 57 -1.00 4.18 19.44
CA VAL A 57 -1.09 2.75 19.11
C VAL A 57 -2.35 2.55 18.27
N VAL A 58 -2.22 1.89 17.12
CA VAL A 58 -3.32 1.63 16.18
C VAL A 58 -3.46 0.13 16.00
N VAL A 59 -4.67 -0.38 16.16
CA VAL A 59 -5.03 -1.79 15.90
C VAL A 59 -5.81 -1.85 14.59
N LEU A 60 -5.37 -2.71 13.67
CA LEU A 60 -6.09 -3.03 12.45
C LEU A 60 -6.72 -4.41 12.63
N ASP A 61 -8.05 -4.45 12.61
CA ASP A 61 -8.83 -5.67 12.75
C ASP A 61 -9.56 -5.96 11.43
N PHE A 62 -9.21 -7.07 10.79
CA PHE A 62 -9.79 -7.49 9.51
C PHE A 62 -10.95 -8.43 9.79
N TRP A 63 -12.17 -7.93 9.60
CA TRP A 63 -13.41 -8.65 9.87
C TRP A 63 -14.38 -8.52 8.69
N ALA A 64 -15.40 -9.38 8.67
CA ALA A 64 -16.51 -9.31 7.73
C ALA A 64 -17.80 -9.66 8.46
N PHE A 65 -18.92 -9.07 8.02
CA PHE A 65 -20.24 -9.62 8.31
C PHE A 65 -20.49 -10.82 7.39
N TRP A 66 -21.41 -11.69 7.78
CA TRP A 66 -21.75 -12.92 7.05
C TRP A 66 -22.49 -12.68 5.73
#